data_AF-A0A7W8EAS3-F1
#
_entry.id   AF-A0A7W8EAS3-F1
#
_cell.length_a   1.000
_cell.length_b   1.000
_cell.length_c   1.000
_cell.angle_alpha   90.00
_cell.angle_beta   90.00
_cell.angle_gamma   90.00
#
_symmetry.space_group_name_H-M   'P 1'
#
loop_
_entity.id
_entity.type
_entity.pdbx_description
1 polymer ?
#
loop_
_entity_poly.entity_id
_entity_poly.type
_entity_poly.pdbx_seq_one_letter_code
_entity_poly.pdbx_strand_id
1 'polypeptide(L)' 'MSSQTADTPPPAAQKPAKAKSVHTTQPRDGQQVFDENCERCHNAPQSFSPSISGTVVKHMRVRANLSKEDEQALMRFFNP' A
#
# COMPACT_ATOMS: atom_id res chain seq x y z
N MET A 1 -66.29 11.82 -24.71
CA MET A 1 -65.19 11.21 -25.48
C MET A 1 -63.97 12.10 -25.30
N SER A 2 -63.20 11.93 -24.22
CA SER A 2 -62.00 11.08 -24.11
C SER A 2 -60.86 11.56 -25.03
N SER A 3 -59.89 12.26 -24.47
CA SER A 3 -58.55 12.35 -25.03
C SER A 3 -57.56 12.47 -23.88
N GLN A 4 -56.97 11.33 -23.54
CA GLN A 4 -55.86 11.16 -22.62
C GLN A 4 -54.58 11.43 -23.41
N THR A 5 -53.78 12.39 -22.99
CA THR A 5 -52.39 12.54 -23.45
C THR A 5 -51.48 12.09 -22.32
N ALA A 6 -50.83 10.95 -22.52
CA ALA A 6 -49.82 10.40 -21.62
C ALA A 6 -48.55 11.26 -21.70
N ASP A 7 -48.19 11.88 -20.58
CA ASP A 7 -46.91 12.56 -20.37
C ASP A 7 -45.85 11.50 -20.05
N THR A 8 -44.85 11.37 -20.92
CA THR A 8 -43.68 10.51 -20.69
C THR A 8 -42.53 11.39 -20.19
N PRO A 9 -41.95 11.13 -19.00
CA PRO A 9 -40.85 11.94 -18.50
C PRO A 9 -39.56 11.70 -19.33
N PRO A 10 -38.71 12.74 -19.49
CA PRO A 10 -37.50 12.65 -20.29
C PRO A 10 -36.42 11.78 -19.60
N PRO A 11 -35.50 11.16 -20.36
CA PRO A 11 -34.41 10.40 -19.78
C PRO A 11 -33.43 11.35 -19.08
N ALA A 12 -33.23 11.13 -17.78
CA ALA A 12 -32.25 11.84 -16.99
C ALA A 12 -30.85 11.62 -17.57
N ALA A 13 -30.23 12.69 -18.07
CA ALA A 13 -28.83 12.71 -18.48
C ALA A 13 -27.94 12.34 -17.29
N GLN A 14 -27.38 11.14 -17.34
CA GLN A 14 -26.41 10.66 -16.35
C GLN A 14 -25.13 11.48 -16.52
N LYS A 15 -24.89 12.39 -15.57
CA LYS A 15 -23.63 13.12 -15.45
C LYS A 15 -22.49 12.12 -15.30
N PRO A 16 -21.38 12.22 -16.05
CA PRO A 16 -20.27 11.29 -15.91
C PRO A 16 -19.71 11.40 -14.50
N ALA A 17 -19.82 10.31 -13.75
CA ALA A 17 -19.22 10.18 -12.43
C ALA A 17 -17.71 10.38 -12.58
N LYS A 18 -17.18 11.43 -11.93
CA LYS A 18 -15.74 11.67 -11.84
C LYS A 18 -15.09 10.40 -11.28
N ALA A 19 -14.31 9.71 -12.11
CA ALA A 19 -13.49 8.59 -11.69
C ALA A 19 -12.59 9.10 -10.55
N LYS A 20 -12.79 8.54 -9.34
CA LYS A 20 -11.90 8.80 -8.22
C LYS A 20 -10.53 8.28 -8.65
N SER A 21 -9.55 9.17 -8.80
CA SER A 21 -8.16 8.76 -9.02
C SER A 21 -7.75 7.91 -7.83
N VAL A 22 -7.66 6.60 -8.02
CA VAL A 22 -7.05 5.70 -7.05
C VAL A 22 -5.60 6.15 -6.96
N HIS A 23 -5.25 6.85 -5.88
CA HIS A 23 -3.85 7.04 -5.53
C HIS A 23 -3.35 5.66 -5.12
N THR A 24 -2.83 4.91 -6.08
CA THR A 24 -2.04 3.73 -5.81
C THR A 24 -0.78 4.25 -5.12
N THR A 25 -0.77 4.24 -3.78
CA THR A 25 0.45 4.43 -3.02
C THR A 25 1.43 3.39 -3.53
N GLN A 26 2.46 3.83 -4.26
CA GLN A 26 3.51 2.91 -4.66
C GLN A 26 4.10 2.29 -3.40
N PRO A 27 4.32 0.95 -3.39
CA PRO A 27 4.99 0.32 -2.28
C PRO A 27 6.36 0.98 -2.08
N ARG A 28 6.72 1.28 -0.82
CA ARG A 28 8.03 1.82 -0.50
C ARG A 28 9.12 0.88 -0.99
N ASP A 29 10.21 1.48 -1.47
CA ASP A 29 11.41 0.73 -1.86
C ASP A 29 12.08 0.15 -0.61
N GLY A 30 12.34 -1.15 -0.63
CA GLY A 30 12.86 -1.84 0.56
C GLY A 30 14.33 -1.55 0.84
N GLN A 31 15.13 -1.20 -0.17
CA GLN A 31 16.51 -0.79 0.04
C GLN A 31 16.57 0.59 0.71
N GLN A 32 15.75 1.54 0.27
CA GLN A 32 15.61 2.82 0.94
C GLN A 32 15.20 2.64 2.42
N VAL A 33 14.23 1.79 2.71
CA VAL A 33 13.80 1.52 4.10
C VAL A 33 14.94 0.91 4.92
N PHE A 34 15.76 0.04 4.32
CA PHE A 34 16.92 -0.55 4.97
C PHE A 34 17.94 0.53 5.37
N ASP A 35 18.36 1.35 4.41
CA ASP A 35 19.36 2.41 4.62
C ASP A 35 18.89 3.43 5.67
N GLU A 36 17.59 3.75 5.66
CA GLU A 36 17.00 4.69 6.61
C GLU A 36 16.91 4.12 8.03
N ASN A 37 16.71 2.81 8.21
CA ASN A 37 16.27 2.26 9.50
C ASN A 37 17.21 1.24 10.14
N CYS A 38 17.89 0.40 9.37
CA CYS A 38 18.54 -0.80 9.88
C CYS A 38 19.88 -0.55 10.57
N GLU A 39 20.56 0.56 10.25
CA GLU A 39 21.86 0.91 10.84
C GLU A 39 21.77 2.00 11.93
N ARG A 40 20.55 2.46 12.26
CA ARG A 40 20.34 3.57 13.20
C ARG A 40 20.82 3.26 14.63
N CYS A 41 20.77 2.00 15.04
CA CYS A 41 21.03 1.58 16.42
C CYS A 41 22.25 0.66 16.57
N HIS A 42 22.56 -0.11 15.54
CA HIS A 42 23.69 -1.02 15.47
C HIS A 42 24.04 -1.25 14.00
N ASN A 43 25.24 -1.76 13.71
CA ASN A 43 25.58 -2.16 12.35
C ASN A 43 24.63 -3.26 11.88
N ALA A 44 24.05 -3.11 10.70
CA ALA A 44 23.19 -4.14 10.15
C ALA A 44 24.02 -5.39 9.83
N PRO A 45 23.48 -6.60 10.06
CA PRO A 45 24.17 -7.82 9.68
C PRO A 45 24.36 -7.86 8.16
N GLN A 46 25.56 -8.23 7.71
CA GLN A 46 25.88 -8.33 6.28
C GLN A 46 24.98 -9.33 5.54
N SER A 47 24.56 -10.39 6.23
CA SER A 47 23.57 -11.34 5.72
C SER A 47 22.92 -12.13 6.85
N PHE A 48 21.76 -12.71 6.53
CA PHE A 48 21.08 -13.71 7.34
C PHE A 48 20.34 -14.67 6.41
N SER A 49 20.00 -15.86 6.92
CA SER A 49 19.24 -16.84 6.13
C SER A 49 17.85 -16.29 5.76
N PRO A 50 17.37 -16.52 4.52
CA PRO A 50 16.00 -16.15 4.13
C PRO A 50 14.92 -16.68 5.07
N SER A 51 15.15 -17.85 5.68
CA SER A 51 14.22 -18.47 6.62
C SER A 51 14.02 -17.68 7.92
N ILE A 52 14.98 -16.84 8.30
CA ILE A 52 14.90 -16.02 9.51
C ILE A 52 14.56 -14.55 9.24
N SER A 53 14.58 -14.12 7.97
CA SER A 53 14.29 -12.74 7.55
C SER A 53 12.99 -12.20 8.14
N GLY A 54 11.90 -12.99 8.06
CA GLY A 54 10.60 -12.58 8.60
C GLY A 54 10.60 -12.40 10.12
N THR A 55 11.35 -13.23 10.86
CA THR A 55 11.50 -13.10 12.32
C THR A 55 12.27 -11.84 12.69
N VAL A 56 13.37 -11.57 11.97
CA VAL A 56 14.17 -10.35 12.16
C VAL A 56 13.34 -9.10 11.89
N VAL A 57 12.64 -9.05 10.75
CA VAL A 57 11.81 -7.88 10.38
C VAL A 57 10.68 -7.65 11.37
N LYS A 58 9.99 -8.69 11.85
CA LYS A 58 8.95 -8.56 12.89
C LYS A 58 9.52 -8.06 14.22
N HIS A 59 10.70 -8.55 14.60
CA HIS A 59 11.38 -8.06 15.80
C HIS A 59 11.77 -6.58 15.64
N MET A 60 12.27 -6.20 14.47
CA MET A 60 12.66 -4.84 14.13
C MET A 60 11.48 -3.89 13.99
N ARG A 61 10.29 -4.36 13.64
CA ARG A 61 9.08 -3.51 13.68
C ARG A 61 8.87 -2.88 15.05
N VAL A 62 9.12 -3.64 16.12
CA VAL A 62 9.03 -3.12 17.49
C VAL A 62 10.29 -2.34 17.86
N ARG A 63 11.47 -2.89 17.59
CA ARG A 63 12.74 -2.32 18.07
C ARG A 63 13.20 -1.07 17.32
N ALA A 64 12.99 -1.01 16.02
CA ALA A 64 13.32 0.12 15.15
C ALA A 64 12.09 1.01 14.86
N ASN A 65 10.93 0.70 15.47
CA ASN A 65 9.68 1.43 15.30
C ASN A 65 9.26 1.57 13.82
N LEU A 66 9.32 0.46 13.07
CA LEU A 66 8.95 0.44 11.65
C LEU A 66 7.43 0.54 11.50
N SER A 67 6.99 1.25 10.46
CA SER A 67 5.59 1.19 10.02
C SER A 67 5.26 -0.19 9.45
N LYS A 68 3.97 -0.46 9.24
CA LYS A 68 3.54 -1.72 8.60
C LYS A 68 3.99 -1.76 7.14
N GLU A 69 4.02 -0.61 6.49
CA GLU A 69 4.47 -0.42 5.11
C GLU A 69 5.96 -0.71 4.98
N ASP A 70 6.77 -0.20 5.91
CA ASP A 70 8.22 -0.43 5.97
C ASP A 70 8.55 -1.91 6.27
N GLU A 71 7.81 -2.53 7.20
CA GLU A 71 7.91 -3.97 7.48
C GLU A 71 7.71 -4.79 6.19
N GLN A 72 6.67 -4.46 5.40
CA GLN A 72 6.38 -5.17 4.16
C GLN A 72 7.41 -4.90 3.06
N ALA A 73 7.91 -3.68 2.95
CA ALA A 73 8.96 -3.33 2.00
C ALA A 73 10.24 -4.13 2.28
N LEU A 74 10.66 -4.20 3.56
CA LEU A 74 11.83 -4.99 3.98
C LEU A 74 11.62 -6.49 3.76
N MET A 75 10.43 -7.03 4.04
CA MET A 75 10.18 -8.46 3.80
C MET A 75 10.27 -8.82 2.32
N ARG A 76 9.82 -7.96 1.40
CA ARG A 76 9.97 -8.16 -0.04
C ARG A 76 11.43 -8.04 -0.48
N PHE A 77 12.16 -7.07 0.07
CA PHE A 77 13.55 -6.83 -0.26
C PHE A 77 14.48 -7.97 0.18
N PHE A 78 14.25 -8.54 1.36
CA PHE A 78 15.06 -9.65 1.88
C PHE A 78 14.67 -11.03 1.30
N ASN A 79 13.57 -11.12 0.56
CA ASN A 79 13.09 -12.36 -0.05
C ASN A 79 12.55 -12.09 -1.47
N PRO A 80 13.44 -11.77 -2.43
CA PRO A 80 13.08 -11.51 -3.82
C PRO A 80 12.56 -12.75 -4.56
#